data_AF-W7CPI6-F1
#
_entry.id   AF-W7CPI6-F1
#
_cell.length_a   1.000
_cell.length_b   1.000
_cell.length_c   1.000
_cell.angle_alpha   90.00
_cell.angle_beta   90.00
_cell.angle_gamma   90.00
#
_symmetry.space_group_name_H-M   'P 1'
#
loop_
_entity.id
_entity.type
_entity.pdbx_description
1 polymer ?
#
loop_
_entity_poly.entity_id
_entity_poly.type
_entity_poly.pdbx_seq_one_letter_code
_entity_poly.pdbx_strand_id
1 'polypeptide(L)'
;MGKLLTISKICVKQIIRGCVGLLYKVLTLFPLKQKAVFISTRSTGASENLTPLIEELQRRTITLRIVEYNGKIATNLTQLIKTPIFFMKMLYQLATARYIVIDDYCLPVYLVEKRQGVEVIQVWHAAGALKKFGHSLKQIPTTTLQQYEQALISTHSNYDKAIVSSPAAIPAFAEAFQMPPENVLALGTPKTDVLLNPEFKATSIAKCDRFFQKK
;
A
#
# COMPACT_ATOMS: atom_id res chain seq x y z
N MET A 1 35.81 10.41 -5.62
CA MET A 1 34.71 10.28 -6.61
C MET A 1 33.40 9.74 -6.02
N GLY A 2 33.41 8.68 -5.21
CA GLY A 2 32.18 8.06 -4.68
C GLY A 2 31.26 8.96 -3.83
N LYS A 3 31.81 9.80 -2.93
CA LYS A 3 31.00 10.69 -2.06
C LYS A 3 30.22 11.76 -2.84
N LEU A 4 30.83 12.35 -3.89
CA LEU A 4 30.20 13.39 -4.71
C LEU A 4 28.98 12.85 -5.48
N LEU A 5 29.11 11.63 -6.02
CA LEU A 5 28.02 10.90 -6.68
C LEU A 5 26.87 10.59 -5.72
N THR A 6 27.18 10.22 -4.46
CA THR A 6 26.17 9.97 -3.42
C THR A 6 25.41 11.24 -3.06
N ILE A 7 26.10 12.35 -2.85
CA ILE A 7 25.48 13.66 -2.53
C ILE A 7 24.60 14.12 -3.69
N SER A 8 25.07 14.03 -4.92
CA SER A 8 24.28 14.39 -6.11
C SER A 8 22.98 13.58 -6.21
N LYS A 9 23.05 12.25 -6.02
CA LYS A 9 21.86 11.38 -6.01
C LYS A 9 20.86 11.77 -4.91
N ILE A 10 21.36 12.12 -3.73
CA ILE A 10 20.56 12.58 -2.60
C ILE A 10 19.81 13.88 -2.94
N CYS A 11 20.51 14.89 -3.46
CA CYS A 11 19.90 16.17 -3.81
C CYS A 11 18.83 16.01 -4.90
N VAL A 12 19.10 15.20 -5.93
CA VAL A 12 18.12 14.92 -6.99
C VAL A 12 16.84 14.30 -6.40
N LYS A 13 16.95 13.32 -5.51
CA LYS A 13 15.78 12.70 -4.87
C LYS A 13 14.99 13.69 -4.01
N GLN A 14 15.67 14.60 -3.31
CA GLN A 14 15.02 15.67 -2.55
C GLN A 14 14.23 16.62 -3.44
N ILE A 15 14.84 17.08 -4.54
CA ILE A 15 14.19 17.97 -5.51
C ILE A 15 12.95 17.28 -6.09
N ILE A 16 13.07 16.01 -6.52
CA ILE A 16 11.94 15.24 -7.03
C ILE A 16 10.82 15.18 -5.99
N ARG A 17 11.12 14.82 -4.74
CA ARG A 17 10.12 14.79 -3.65
C ARG A 17 9.45 16.15 -3.47
N GLY A 18 10.22 17.25 -3.47
CA GLY A 18 9.71 18.60 -3.35
C GLY A 18 8.76 18.98 -4.49
N CYS A 19 9.14 18.70 -5.74
CA CYS A 19 8.31 18.93 -6.92
C CYS A 19 7.02 18.12 -6.88
N VAL A 20 7.09 16.83 -6.50
CA VAL A 20 5.92 15.96 -6.34
C VAL A 20 4.99 16.48 -5.25
N GLY A 21 5.54 16.89 -4.10
CA GLY A 21 4.76 17.47 -3.01
C GLY A 21 4.05 18.77 -3.41
N LEU A 22 4.74 19.67 -4.13
CA LEU A 22 4.15 20.91 -4.65
C LEU A 22 3.04 20.61 -5.66
N LEU A 23 3.28 19.70 -6.62
CA LEU A 23 2.27 19.27 -7.59
C LEU A 23 1.05 18.69 -6.88
N TYR A 24 1.24 17.80 -5.89
CA TYR A 24 0.14 17.25 -5.11
C TYR A 24 -0.66 18.34 -4.39
N LYS A 25 0.00 19.32 -3.76
CA LYS A 25 -0.66 20.47 -3.11
C LYS A 25 -1.48 21.31 -4.09
N VAL A 26 -1.09 21.42 -5.35
CA VAL A 26 -1.93 22.06 -6.38
C VAL A 26 -3.14 21.18 -6.70
N LEU A 27 -2.96 19.87 -6.79
CA LEU A 27 -4.05 18.92 -7.07
C LEU A 27 -5.06 18.81 -5.92
N THR A 28 -4.69 19.16 -4.68
CA THR A 28 -5.64 19.23 -3.55
C THR A 28 -6.59 20.42 -3.62
N LEU A 29 -6.37 21.38 -4.54
CA LEU A 29 -7.32 22.47 -4.80
C LEU A 29 -8.61 21.96 -5.47
N PHE A 30 -8.56 20.82 -6.16
CA PHE A 30 -9.75 20.17 -6.68
C PHE A 30 -10.62 19.63 -5.54
N PRO A 31 -11.96 19.56 -5.69
CA PRO A 31 -12.83 19.07 -4.63
C PRO A 31 -12.59 17.59 -4.31
N LEU A 32 -12.79 17.23 -3.04
CA LEU A 32 -12.89 15.82 -2.63
C LEU A 32 -14.12 15.19 -3.30
N LYS A 33 -13.95 13.94 -3.74
CA LYS A 33 -14.98 13.16 -4.43
C LYS A 33 -15.33 11.93 -3.60
N GLN A 34 -16.60 11.54 -3.63
CA GLN A 34 -17.08 10.27 -3.06
C GLN A 34 -16.61 9.09 -3.91
N LYS A 35 -15.32 8.77 -3.76
CA LYS A 35 -14.64 7.71 -4.48
C LYS A 35 -13.63 6.99 -3.59
N ALA A 36 -13.45 5.71 -3.88
CA ALA A 36 -12.42 4.87 -3.30
C ALA A 36 -11.43 4.46 -4.39
N VAL A 37 -10.14 4.68 -4.12
CA VAL A 37 -9.05 4.32 -5.03
C VAL A 37 -8.34 3.09 -4.48
N PHE A 38 -8.40 1.99 -5.20
CA PHE A 38 -7.75 0.73 -4.87
C PHE A 38 -6.44 0.61 -5.64
N ILE A 39 -5.34 0.33 -4.94
CA ILE A 39 -4.02 0.26 -5.56
C ILE A 39 -3.32 -1.03 -5.14
N SER A 40 -3.07 -1.90 -6.11
CA SER A 40 -2.22 -3.07 -5.94
C SER A 40 -0.96 -2.94 -6.78
N THR A 41 0.19 -2.99 -6.12
CA THR A 41 1.49 -2.90 -6.82
C THR A 41 2.06 -4.27 -7.22
N ARG A 42 1.36 -5.35 -6.83
CA ARG A 42 1.79 -6.75 -7.01
C ARG A 42 1.17 -7.42 -8.22
N SER A 43 -0.09 -7.13 -8.50
CA SER A 43 -0.88 -7.83 -9.50
C SER A 43 -0.88 -7.08 -10.82
N THR A 44 -0.64 -7.77 -11.94
CA THR A 44 -0.78 -7.19 -13.30
C THR A 44 -2.22 -7.24 -13.82
N GLY A 45 -3.14 -7.79 -13.02
CA GLY A 45 -4.58 -7.85 -13.27
C GLY A 45 -5.34 -7.66 -11.95
N ALA A 46 -6.54 -8.25 -11.82
CA ALA A 46 -7.33 -8.19 -10.60
C ALA A 46 -6.49 -8.63 -9.37
N SER A 47 -6.54 -7.86 -8.28
CA SER A 47 -5.80 -8.19 -7.06
C SER A 47 -6.56 -9.21 -6.24
N GLU A 48 -5.96 -10.36 -5.96
CA GLU A 48 -6.54 -11.39 -5.08
C GLU A 48 -6.93 -10.85 -3.68
N ASN A 49 -6.34 -9.74 -3.26
CA ASN A 49 -6.57 -9.15 -1.95
C ASN A 49 -7.51 -7.94 -1.98
N LEU A 50 -7.54 -7.16 -3.07
CA LEU A 50 -8.43 -6.01 -3.17
C LEU A 50 -9.75 -6.35 -3.88
N THR A 51 -9.74 -7.29 -4.82
CA THR A 51 -10.92 -7.69 -5.59
C THR A 51 -12.07 -8.15 -4.68
N PRO A 52 -11.87 -9.03 -3.67
CA PRO A 52 -12.96 -9.43 -2.78
C PRO A 52 -13.60 -8.25 -2.05
N LEU A 53 -12.79 -7.25 -1.66
CA LEU A 53 -13.27 -6.04 -1.01
C LEU A 53 -14.07 -5.16 -1.99
N ILE A 54 -13.61 -5.00 -3.23
CA ILE A 54 -14.32 -4.23 -4.26
C ILE A 54 -15.67 -4.87 -4.58
N GLU A 55 -15.70 -6.19 -4.79
CA GLU A 55 -16.92 -6.95 -5.07
C GLU A 55 -17.94 -6.82 -3.93
N GLU A 56 -17.48 -6.91 -2.68
CA GLU A 56 -18.33 -6.75 -1.51
C GLU A 56 -18.91 -5.32 -1.39
N LEU A 57 -18.12 -4.29 -1.71
CA LEU A 57 -18.61 -2.90 -1.74
C LEU A 57 -19.68 -2.70 -2.82
N GLN A 58 -19.48 -3.29 -4.01
CA GLN A 58 -20.45 -3.25 -5.10
C GLN A 58 -21.74 -3.98 -4.74
N ARG A 59 -21.62 -5.16 -4.11
CA ARG A 59 -22.76 -5.97 -3.64
C ARG A 59 -23.62 -5.23 -2.61
N ARG A 60 -23.00 -4.42 -1.74
CA ARG A 60 -23.69 -3.59 -0.75
C ARG A 60 -24.29 -2.30 -1.33
N THR A 61 -24.16 -2.06 -2.64
CA THR A 61 -24.67 -0.87 -3.34
C THR A 61 -24.12 0.43 -2.73
N ILE A 62 -22.85 0.43 -2.33
CA ILE A 62 -22.22 1.62 -1.78
C ILE A 62 -22.01 2.65 -2.90
N THR A 63 -22.49 3.88 -2.69
CA THR A 63 -22.37 5.02 -3.60
C THR A 63 -20.97 5.64 -3.59
N LEU A 64 -19.96 4.82 -3.87
CA LEU A 64 -18.57 5.24 -4.06
C LEU A 64 -18.14 4.88 -5.48
N ARG A 65 -17.59 5.86 -6.21
CA ARG A 65 -16.90 5.55 -7.46
C ARG A 65 -15.64 4.74 -7.14
N ILE A 66 -15.50 3.57 -7.74
CA ILE A 66 -14.30 2.73 -7.61
C ILE A 66 -13.30 3.07 -8.72
N VAL A 67 -12.04 3.22 -8.37
CA VAL A 67 -10.92 3.38 -9.31
C VAL A 67 -9.82 2.40 -8.93
N GLU A 68 -9.41 1.55 -9.86
CA GLU A 68 -8.39 0.53 -9.62
C GLU A 68 -7.08 0.85 -10.33
N TYR A 69 -5.98 0.59 -9.64
CA TYR A 69 -4.62 0.66 -10.16
C TYR A 69 -3.90 -0.63 -9.82
N ASN A 70 -3.83 -1.54 -10.78
CA ASN A 70 -3.14 -2.82 -10.65
C ASN A 70 -1.92 -2.85 -11.58
N GLY A 71 -0.73 -3.05 -11.03
CA GLY A 71 0.49 -3.28 -11.80
C GLY A 71 1.74 -2.97 -11.01
N LYS A 72 2.94 -3.18 -11.59
CA LYS A 72 4.21 -2.76 -10.96
C LYS A 72 4.34 -1.24 -10.98
N ILE A 73 3.62 -0.59 -10.09
CA ILE A 73 3.50 0.87 -10.04
C ILE A 73 4.65 1.43 -9.23
N ALA A 74 5.46 2.26 -9.90
CA ALA A 74 6.35 3.25 -9.31
C ALA A 74 7.11 2.76 -8.06
N THR A 75 7.83 1.64 -8.15
CA THR A 75 8.58 1.11 -6.99
C THR A 75 9.84 1.92 -6.67
N ASN A 76 10.19 2.88 -7.52
CA ASN A 76 11.30 3.80 -7.31
C ASN A 76 11.06 5.15 -8.02
N LEU A 77 11.86 6.15 -7.66
CA LEU A 77 11.72 7.51 -8.20
C LEU A 77 12.01 7.63 -9.70
N THR A 78 12.83 6.75 -10.28
CA THR A 78 13.15 6.83 -11.72
C THR A 78 11.99 6.36 -12.59
N GLN A 79 11.16 5.43 -12.12
CA GLN A 79 9.93 5.03 -12.81
C GLN A 79 8.92 6.18 -12.93
N LEU A 80 8.93 7.12 -11.98
CA LEU A 80 8.09 8.32 -12.04
C LEU A 80 8.39 9.16 -13.27
N ILE A 81 9.68 9.32 -13.57
CA ILE A 81 10.17 10.11 -14.71
C ILE A 81 9.84 9.40 -16.03
N LYS A 82 9.86 8.06 -16.05
CA LYS A 82 9.53 7.26 -17.24
C LYS A 82 8.03 7.26 -17.56
N THR A 83 7.16 7.51 -16.57
CA THR A 83 5.71 7.40 -16.73
C THR A 83 4.96 8.62 -16.17
N PRO A 84 5.29 9.85 -16.63
CA PRO A 84 4.82 11.09 -16.00
C PRO A 84 3.30 11.25 -16.05
N ILE A 85 2.67 10.89 -17.17
CA ILE A 85 1.21 10.99 -17.36
C ILE A 85 0.49 10.06 -16.38
N PHE A 86 0.95 8.82 -16.24
CA PHE A 86 0.37 7.85 -15.32
C PHE A 86 0.51 8.35 -13.88
N PHE A 87 1.70 8.85 -13.52
CA PHE A 87 1.97 9.36 -12.19
C PHE A 87 1.13 10.59 -11.86
N MET A 88 0.98 11.56 -12.79
CA MET A 88 0.10 12.71 -12.60
C MET A 88 -1.36 12.29 -12.40
N LYS A 89 -1.86 11.33 -13.21
CA LYS A 89 -3.22 10.78 -13.04
C LYS A 89 -3.38 10.17 -11.64
N MET A 90 -2.41 9.37 -11.20
CA MET A 90 -2.44 8.75 -9.88
C MET A 90 -2.42 9.79 -8.76
N LEU A 91 -1.54 10.79 -8.81
CA LEU A 91 -1.53 11.88 -7.82
C LEU A 91 -2.87 12.61 -7.77
N TYR A 92 -3.50 12.88 -8.91
CA TYR A 92 -4.83 13.46 -8.97
C TYR A 92 -5.87 12.53 -8.30
N GLN A 93 -5.77 11.22 -8.53
CA GLN A 93 -6.65 10.28 -7.87
C GLN A 93 -6.48 10.32 -6.34
N LEU A 94 -5.24 10.31 -5.84
CA LEU A 94 -4.91 10.40 -4.42
C LEU A 94 -5.36 11.74 -3.79
N ALA A 95 -5.27 12.85 -4.51
CA ALA A 95 -5.60 14.19 -3.99
C ALA A 95 -7.11 14.46 -3.86
N THR A 96 -7.92 13.73 -4.64
CA THR A 96 -9.37 13.94 -4.73
C THR A 96 -10.20 12.77 -4.20
N ALA A 97 -9.58 11.68 -3.70
CA ALA A 97 -10.29 10.52 -3.16
C ALA A 97 -10.80 10.75 -1.75
N ARG A 98 -11.93 10.13 -1.38
CA ARG A 98 -12.32 10.03 0.03
C ARG A 98 -11.57 8.90 0.73
N TYR A 99 -11.41 7.78 0.03
CA TYR A 99 -10.72 6.59 0.52
C TYR A 99 -9.63 6.13 -0.46
N ILE A 100 -8.50 5.72 0.08
CA ILE A 100 -7.41 5.08 -0.66
C ILE A 100 -7.16 3.75 0.03
N VAL A 101 -7.29 2.64 -0.69
CA VAL A 101 -7.10 1.29 -0.17
C VAL A 101 -5.92 0.66 -0.89
N ILE A 102 -4.92 0.21 -0.14
CA ILE A 102 -3.68 -0.38 -0.67
C ILE A 102 -3.39 -1.72 0.00
N ASP A 103 -2.78 -2.66 -0.72
CA ASP A 103 -2.42 -3.99 -0.20
C ASP A 103 -0.90 -4.24 -0.06
N ASP A 104 -0.08 -3.34 -0.61
CA ASP A 104 1.39 -3.44 -0.57
C ASP A 104 2.01 -2.02 -0.60
N TYR A 105 3.33 -2.00 -0.73
CA TYR A 105 4.13 -0.80 -0.90
C TYR A 105 3.64 0.06 -2.08
N CYS A 106 3.31 1.32 -1.79
CA CYS A 106 2.88 2.30 -2.79
C CYS A 106 3.65 3.62 -2.59
N LEU A 107 4.80 3.76 -3.28
CA LEU A 107 5.65 4.95 -3.20
C LEU A 107 4.90 6.29 -3.38
N PRO A 108 3.97 6.45 -4.34
CA PRO A 108 3.21 7.69 -4.51
C PRO A 108 2.50 8.16 -3.24
N VAL A 109 1.99 7.23 -2.42
CA VAL A 109 1.34 7.54 -1.13
C VAL A 109 2.34 8.10 -0.13
N TYR A 110 3.60 7.67 -0.15
CA TYR A 110 4.66 8.09 0.79
C TYR A 110 5.40 9.37 0.34
N LEU A 111 5.25 9.76 -0.92
CA LEU A 111 5.89 10.96 -1.47
C LEU A 111 5.15 12.26 -1.16
N VAL A 112 3.89 12.15 -0.74
CA VAL A 112 3.02 13.30 -0.51
C VAL A 112 2.60 13.38 0.94
N GLU A 113 2.24 14.57 1.38
CA GLU A 113 1.49 14.74 2.62
C GLU A 113 0.01 14.57 2.29
N LYS A 114 -0.62 13.53 2.84
CA LYS A 114 -2.02 13.21 2.55
C LYS A 114 -2.92 14.39 2.94
N ARG A 115 -3.82 14.78 2.02
CA ARG A 115 -4.81 15.83 2.27
C ARG A 115 -5.77 15.44 3.40
N GLN A 116 -6.16 16.41 4.23
CA GLN A 116 -7.23 16.24 5.21
C GLN A 116 -8.55 15.79 4.54
N GLY A 117 -9.27 14.89 5.20
CA GLY A 117 -10.50 14.29 4.68
C GLY A 117 -10.28 13.10 3.74
N VAL A 118 -9.04 12.83 3.32
CA VAL A 118 -8.68 11.59 2.65
C VAL A 118 -8.30 10.56 3.71
N GLU A 119 -8.78 9.33 3.58
CA GLU A 119 -8.46 8.22 4.48
C GLU A 119 -7.72 7.11 3.73
N VAL A 120 -6.51 6.74 4.18
CA VAL A 120 -5.69 5.66 3.62
C VAL A 120 -5.79 4.43 4.52
N ILE A 121 -6.24 3.33 3.92
CA ILE A 121 -6.45 2.03 4.55
C ILE A 121 -5.46 1.04 3.94
N GLN A 122 -4.56 0.53 4.78
CA GLN A 122 -3.61 -0.52 4.40
C GLN A 122 -4.21 -1.88 4.75
N VAL A 123 -4.57 -2.70 3.75
CA VAL A 123 -5.10 -4.05 3.99
C VAL A 123 -4.03 -5.12 4.11
N TRP A 124 -2.80 -4.79 3.69
CA TRP A 124 -1.61 -5.66 3.65
C TRP A 124 -1.81 -7.00 2.92
N HIS A 125 -0.72 -7.61 2.46
CA HIS A 125 -0.81 -8.83 1.65
C HIS A 125 -0.58 -10.12 2.46
N ALA A 126 -0.10 -10.03 3.70
CA ALA A 126 0.21 -11.19 4.53
C ALA A 126 -0.86 -11.44 5.61
N ALA A 127 -1.24 -12.71 5.79
CA ALA A 127 -2.21 -13.14 6.82
C ALA A 127 -1.56 -13.32 8.22
N GLY A 128 -0.50 -12.55 8.52
CA GLY A 128 0.22 -12.60 9.80
C GLY A 128 1.58 -11.91 9.74
N ALA A 129 2.23 -11.80 10.91
CA ALA A 129 3.53 -11.15 11.10
C ALA A 129 4.60 -12.14 11.62
N LEU A 130 5.04 -13.08 10.77
CA LEU A 130 6.07 -14.06 11.14
C LEU A 130 7.50 -13.49 11.14
N LYS A 131 7.76 -12.51 10.27
CA LYS A 131 9.06 -11.83 10.13
C LYS A 131 8.93 -10.36 10.49
N LYS A 132 10.03 -9.73 10.91
CA LYS A 132 10.09 -8.26 11.02
C LYS A 132 9.96 -7.61 9.63
N PHE A 133 9.30 -6.47 9.55
CA PHE A 133 9.09 -5.67 8.33
C PHE A 133 8.87 -4.18 8.64
N GLY A 134 8.88 -3.35 7.60
CA GLY A 134 8.71 -1.91 7.76
C GLY A 134 9.72 -1.33 8.74
N HIS A 135 9.24 -0.53 9.68
CA HIS A 135 10.05 0.16 10.67
C HIS A 135 10.60 -0.72 11.81
N SER A 136 10.09 -1.93 11.99
CA SER A 136 10.65 -2.89 12.96
C SER A 136 12.07 -3.37 12.57
N LEU A 137 12.50 -3.07 11.33
CA LEU A 137 13.84 -3.38 10.82
C LEU A 137 14.90 -2.31 11.16
N LYS A 138 14.55 -1.21 11.85
CA LYS A 138 15.48 -0.10 12.16
C LYS A 138 16.75 -0.52 12.94
N GLN A 139 16.75 -1.69 13.56
CA GLN A 139 17.90 -2.24 14.29
C GLN A 139 18.90 -3.00 13.39
N ILE A 140 18.60 -3.18 12.10
CA ILE A 140 19.50 -3.84 11.15
C ILE A 140 20.54 -2.82 10.66
N PRO A 141 21.85 -3.15 10.66
CA PRO A 141 22.88 -2.26 10.12
C PRO A 141 22.59 -1.90 8.65
N THR A 142 22.40 -0.60 8.39
CA THR A 142 22.19 -0.07 7.04
C THR A 142 23.27 0.93 6.68
N THR A 143 23.59 1.04 5.39
CA THR A 143 24.53 2.06 4.89
C THR A 143 23.99 3.48 5.13
N THR A 144 24.87 4.49 5.20
CA THR A 144 24.48 5.90 5.35
C THR A 144 23.50 6.36 4.27
N LEU A 145 23.65 5.86 3.04
CA LEU A 145 22.72 6.17 1.95
C LEU A 145 21.32 5.58 2.20
N GLN A 146 21.22 4.36 2.70
CA GLN A 146 19.93 3.74 3.04
C GLN A 146 19.22 4.46 4.18
N GLN A 147 19.97 4.85 5.23
CA GLN A 147 19.42 5.65 6.33
C GLN A 147 18.84 6.97 5.81
N TYR A 148 19.57 7.62 4.92
CA TYR A 148 19.12 8.86 4.30
C TYR A 148 17.88 8.65 3.41
N GLU A 149 17.84 7.59 2.60
CA GLU A 149 16.70 7.27 1.74
C GLU A 149 15.43 6.98 2.56
N GLN A 150 15.56 6.30 3.70
CA GLN A 150 14.48 6.07 4.66
C GLN A 150 14.02 7.37 5.34
N ALA A 151 14.96 8.26 5.67
CA ALA A 151 14.65 9.58 6.23
C ALA A 151 13.97 10.51 5.20
N LEU A 152 14.35 10.40 3.92
CA LEU A 152 13.78 11.20 2.86
C LEU A 152 12.35 10.81 2.53
N ILE A 153 12.05 9.51 2.56
CA ILE A 153 10.72 8.95 2.28
C ILE A 153 10.40 7.96 3.39
N SER A 154 9.60 8.42 4.36
CA SER A 154 9.09 7.54 5.40
C SER A 154 8.16 6.51 4.76
N THR A 155 8.66 5.32 4.49
CA THR A 155 7.85 4.23 3.96
C THR A 155 6.82 3.80 5.01
N HIS A 156 5.69 3.28 4.55
CA HIS A 156 4.57 2.92 5.43
C HIS A 156 3.99 4.08 6.25
N SER A 157 4.20 5.32 5.82
CA SER A 157 3.54 6.50 6.40
C SER A 157 2.17 6.76 5.75
N ASN A 158 1.45 7.73 6.30
CA ASN A 158 0.15 8.24 5.85
C ASN A 158 -1.02 7.26 5.99
N TYR A 159 -0.82 6.08 6.59
CA TYR A 159 -1.92 5.17 6.90
C TYR A 159 -2.76 5.77 8.04
N ASP A 160 -4.07 5.87 7.82
CA ASP A 160 -5.01 6.16 8.88
C ASP A 160 -5.44 4.87 9.58
N LYS A 161 -5.56 3.78 8.82
CA LYS A 161 -5.93 2.45 9.31
C LYS A 161 -5.11 1.36 8.66
N ALA A 162 -4.85 0.30 9.42
CA ALA A 162 -4.32 -0.95 8.91
C ALA A 162 -5.26 -2.10 9.25
N ILE A 163 -5.51 -3.03 8.33
CA ILE A 163 -6.29 -4.23 8.59
C ILE A 163 -5.34 -5.41 8.76
N VAL A 164 -5.57 -6.22 9.80
CA VAL A 164 -4.75 -7.40 10.12
C VAL A 164 -5.61 -8.63 10.36
N SER A 165 -4.99 -9.80 10.23
CA SER A 165 -5.67 -11.10 10.31
C SER A 165 -6.23 -11.42 11.70
N SER A 166 -5.60 -10.93 12.77
CA SER A 166 -6.03 -11.22 14.15
C SER A 166 -5.54 -10.16 15.16
N PRO A 167 -6.13 -10.10 16.36
CA PRO A 167 -5.67 -9.19 17.41
C PRO A 167 -4.20 -9.39 17.80
N ALA A 168 -3.71 -10.63 17.73
CA ALA A 168 -2.33 -10.97 18.04
C ALA A 168 -1.32 -10.32 17.07
N ALA A 169 -1.74 -9.94 15.87
CA ALA A 169 -0.90 -9.25 14.90
C ALA A 169 -0.78 -7.73 15.16
N ILE A 170 -1.70 -7.14 15.93
CA ILE A 170 -1.76 -5.68 16.12
C ILE A 170 -0.43 -5.09 16.59
N PRO A 171 0.25 -5.61 17.63
CA PRO A 171 1.50 -5.02 18.11
C PRO A 171 2.59 -4.97 17.03
N ALA A 172 2.75 -6.06 16.28
CA ALA A 172 3.77 -6.16 15.24
C ALA A 172 3.51 -5.18 14.08
N PHE A 173 2.26 -5.00 13.69
CA PHE A 173 1.87 -4.07 12.63
C PHE A 173 1.92 -2.61 13.08
N ALA A 174 1.51 -2.31 14.31
CA ALA A 174 1.62 -0.98 14.90
C ALA A 174 3.10 -0.52 14.95
N GLU A 175 4.01 -1.42 15.37
CA GLU A 175 5.45 -1.17 15.34
C GLU A 175 5.97 -0.99 13.91
N ALA A 176 5.65 -1.93 13.01
CA ALA A 176 6.16 -1.93 11.64
C ALA A 176 5.70 -0.72 10.82
N PHE A 177 4.49 -0.19 11.09
CA PHE A 177 3.94 0.96 10.40
C PHE A 177 4.08 2.27 11.18
N GLN A 178 4.61 2.24 12.41
CA GLN A 178 4.69 3.41 13.30
C GLN A 178 3.35 4.13 13.43
N MET A 179 2.31 3.36 13.73
CA MET A 179 0.97 3.89 13.90
C MET A 179 0.37 3.47 15.25
N PRO A 180 -0.60 4.23 15.78
CA PRO A 180 -1.26 3.86 17.03
C PRO A 180 -1.94 2.48 16.92
N PRO A 181 -1.79 1.59 17.91
CA PRO A 181 -2.41 0.25 17.88
C PRO A 181 -3.92 0.27 17.66
N GLU A 182 -4.63 1.28 18.17
CA GLU A 182 -6.08 1.48 18.00
C GLU A 182 -6.50 1.70 16.53
N ASN A 183 -5.57 2.12 15.68
CA ASN A 183 -5.78 2.28 14.24
C ASN A 183 -5.48 0.99 13.45
N VAL A 184 -5.02 -0.07 14.13
CA VAL A 184 -4.80 -1.39 13.53
C VAL A 184 -5.99 -2.29 13.88
N LEU A 185 -6.78 -2.60 12.87
CA LEU A 185 -8.07 -3.27 13.01
C LEU A 185 -7.94 -4.76 12.66
N ALA A 186 -8.22 -5.63 13.62
CA ALA A 186 -8.24 -7.07 13.43
C ALA A 186 -9.56 -7.54 12.79
N LEU A 187 -9.73 -7.28 11.49
CA LEU A 187 -10.94 -7.63 10.73
C LEU A 187 -10.77 -8.87 9.84
N GLY A 188 -9.59 -9.51 9.85
CA GLY A 188 -9.27 -10.61 8.96
C GLY A 188 -8.47 -10.14 7.74
N THR A 189 -8.40 -10.97 6.71
CA THR A 189 -7.72 -10.63 5.45
C THR A 189 -8.66 -10.91 4.29
N PRO A 190 -8.98 -9.93 3.41
CA PRO A 190 -10.01 -10.12 2.39
C PRO A 190 -9.78 -11.34 1.50
N LYS A 191 -8.52 -11.63 1.12
CA LYS A 191 -8.19 -12.79 0.30
C LYS A 191 -8.50 -14.15 0.95
N THR A 192 -8.73 -14.18 2.27
CA THR A 192 -9.02 -15.42 3.01
C THR A 192 -10.51 -15.71 3.13
N ASP A 193 -11.39 -14.76 2.76
CA ASP A 193 -12.85 -14.94 2.85
C ASP A 193 -13.34 -16.12 2.00
N VAL A 194 -12.65 -16.39 0.87
CA VAL A 194 -12.94 -17.56 0.02
C VAL A 194 -12.82 -18.90 0.76
N LEU A 195 -12.02 -18.96 1.85
CA LEU A 195 -11.87 -20.16 2.68
C LEU A 195 -13.12 -20.49 3.50
N LEU A 196 -14.03 -19.52 3.66
CA LEU A 196 -15.33 -19.73 4.31
C LEU A 196 -16.34 -20.42 3.38
N ASN A 197 -16.08 -20.46 2.07
CA ASN A 197 -16.94 -21.16 1.11
C ASN A 197 -16.75 -22.69 1.22
N PRO A 198 -17.81 -23.47 1.55
CA PRO A 198 -17.70 -24.92 1.73
C PRO A 198 -17.22 -25.67 0.48
N GLU A 199 -17.65 -25.25 -0.70
CA GLU A 199 -17.29 -25.87 -1.99
C GLU A 199 -15.83 -25.60 -2.33
N PHE A 200 -15.37 -24.36 -2.15
CA PHE A 200 -13.96 -24.01 -2.33
C PHE A 200 -13.08 -24.82 -1.36
N LYS A 201 -13.51 -24.93 -0.10
CA LYS A 201 -12.80 -25.70 0.93
C LYS A 201 -12.71 -27.18 0.56
N ALA A 202 -13.83 -27.82 0.19
CA ALA A 202 -13.85 -29.22 -0.21
C ALA A 202 -12.95 -29.49 -1.43
N THR A 203 -13.02 -28.63 -2.44
CA THR A 203 -12.18 -28.71 -3.64
C THR A 203 -10.70 -28.54 -3.31
N SER A 204 -10.37 -27.62 -2.40
CA SER A 204 -8.98 -27.38 -1.97
C SER A 204 -8.42 -28.55 -1.16
N ILE A 205 -9.20 -29.13 -0.25
CA ILE A 205 -8.82 -30.33 0.51
C ILE A 205 -8.53 -31.49 -0.45
N ALA A 206 -9.43 -31.77 -1.39
CA ALA A 206 -9.22 -32.84 -2.38
C ALA A 206 -7.97 -32.64 -3.26
N LYS A 207 -7.61 -31.38 -3.57
CA LYS A 207 -6.35 -31.05 -4.26
C LYS A 207 -5.13 -31.35 -3.38
N CYS A 208 -5.16 -30.95 -2.11
CA CYS A 208 -4.10 -31.22 -1.15
C CYS A 208 -3.91 -32.73 -0.97
N ASP A 209 -4.98 -33.48 -0.74
CA ASP A 209 -4.92 -34.93 -0.55
C ASP A 209 -4.29 -35.62 -1.76
N ARG A 210 -4.71 -35.25 -2.98
CA ARG A 210 -4.11 -35.76 -4.22
C ARG A 210 -2.62 -35.45 -4.35
N PHE A 211 -2.19 -34.28 -3.91
CA PHE A 211 -0.78 -33.87 -3.97
C PHE A 211 0.07 -34.65 -2.97
N PHE A 212 -0.42 -34.84 -1.74
CA PHE A 212 0.32 -35.54 -0.68
C PHE A 212 0.25 -37.06 -0.78
N GLN A 213 -0.79 -37.64 -1.40
CA GLN A 213 -0.88 -39.07 -1.70
C GLN A 213 -0.01 -39.51 -2.89
N LYS A 214 0.55 -38.56 -3.65
CA LYS A 214 1.47 -38.84 -4.77
C LYS A 214 2.95 -38.96 -4.35
N LYS A 215 3.23 -39.00 -3.04
CA LYS A 215 4.53 -39.33 -2.46
C LYS A 215 4.44 -40.66 -1.73
#